data_AF-A0A929B2M6-F1
#
_entry.id   AF-A0A929B2M6-F1
#
_cell.length_a   1.000
_cell.length_b   1.000
_cell.length_c   1.000
_cell.angle_alpha   90.00
_cell.angle_beta   90.00
_cell.angle_gamma   90.00
#
_symmetry.space_group_name_H-M   'P 1'
#
loop_
_entity.id
_entity.type
_entity.pdbx_description
1 polymer ?
#
loop_
_entity_poly.entity_id
_entity_poly.type
_entity_poly.pdbx_seq_one_letter_code
_entity_poly.pdbx_strand_id
1 'polypeptide(L)'
;MIDIKIFEVEQGFCAAIDTSDRHTILIDCGSGSQFKPSQYIWQRRCHALDYLVLPAYTKDHLAGFPELASQSWQHDIPIHFLVANPTVNLKKLSNLKPFTSQLNKSLITLTDIQSNDRN
;
A
#
# COMPACT_ATOMS: atom_id res chain seq x y z
N MET A 1 -14.24 11.44 13.66
CA MET A 1 -13.28 12.54 13.39
C MET A 1 -12.30 12.05 12.35
N ILE A 2 -11.95 12.88 11.36
CA ILE A 2 -10.97 12.53 10.32
C ILE A 2 -9.66 13.24 10.66
N ASP A 3 -8.56 12.51 10.56
CA ASP A 3 -7.20 13.00 10.78
C ASP A 3 -6.37 12.73 9.52
N ILE A 4 -5.75 13.78 8.98
CA ILE A 4 -4.95 13.69 7.75
C ILE A 4 -3.51 14.02 8.12
N LYS A 5 -2.61 13.08 7.84
CA LYS A 5 -1.18 13.21 8.08
C LYS A 5 -0.42 13.11 6.79
N ILE A 6 0.49 14.05 6.58
CA ILE A 6 1.50 13.99 5.51
C ILE A 6 2.83 13.74 6.21
N PHE A 7 3.56 12.71 5.77
CA PHE A 7 4.80 12.30 6.41
C PHE A 7 6.00 12.92 5.71
N GLU A 8 6.99 13.30 6.51
CA GLU A 8 8.30 13.64 6.00
C GLU A 8 9.03 12.35 5.60
N VAL A 9 9.33 12.21 4.31
CA VAL A 9 9.97 11.04 3.73
C VAL A 9 11.13 11.46 2.84
N GLU A 10 12.15 10.61 2.74
CA GLU A 10 13.32 10.87 1.90
C GLU A 10 13.05 10.56 0.43
N GLN A 11 12.19 9.58 0.16
CA GLN A 11 11.85 9.13 -1.19
C GLN A 11 10.33 9.12 -1.38
N GLY A 12 9.88 9.78 -2.45
CA GLY A 12 8.48 9.76 -2.88
C GLY A 12 7.57 10.62 -2.01
N PHE A 13 6.37 10.10 -1.77
CA PHE A 13 5.34 10.75 -0.97
C PHE A 13 4.67 9.70 -0.08
N CYS A 14 4.18 10.11 1.09
CA CYS A 14 3.33 9.26 1.91
C CYS A 14 2.39 10.12 2.75
N ALA A 15 1.12 9.75 2.76
CA ALA A 15 0.12 10.34 3.63
C ALA A 15 -0.86 9.29 4.14
N ALA A 16 -1.46 9.55 5.30
CA ALA A 16 -2.51 8.73 5.86
C ALA A 16 -3.75 9.58 6.12
N ILE A 17 -4.91 9.01 5.83
CA ILE A 17 -6.20 9.50 6.29
C ILE A 17 -6.69 8.46 7.29
N ASP A 18 -6.72 8.86 8.55
CA ASP A 18 -7.23 8.04 9.63
C ASP A 18 -8.61 8.53 10.07
N THR A 19 -9.36 7.59 10.61
CA THR A 19 -10.64 7.86 11.27
C THR A 19 -10.57 7.39 12.73
N SER A 20 -11.50 7.88 13.55
CA SER A 20 -11.58 7.53 14.98
C SER A 20 -11.87 6.04 15.24
N ASP A 21 -12.43 5.34 14.27
CA ASP A 21 -12.80 3.92 14.27
C ASP A 21 -11.75 3.01 13.62
N ARG A 22 -10.52 3.54 13.44
CA ARG A 22 -9.33 2.80 12.96
C ARG A 22 -9.40 2.40 11.48
N HIS A 23 -10.32 2.97 10.71
CA HIS A 23 -10.23 2.94 9.26
C HIS A 23 -9.09 3.84 8.80
N THR A 24 -8.28 3.31 7.89
CA THR A 24 -7.05 3.96 7.43
C THR A 24 -6.93 3.83 5.93
N ILE A 25 -6.71 4.97 5.28
CA ILE A 25 -6.32 5.07 3.88
C ILE A 25 -4.87 5.52 3.86
N LEU A 26 -4.02 4.74 3.20
CA LEU A 26 -2.64 5.11 2.94
C LEU A 26 -2.55 5.59 1.49
N ILE A 27 -2.07 6.81 1.31
CA ILE A 27 -1.80 7.40 0.01
C ILE A 27 -0.31 7.34 -0.20
N ASP A 28 0.07 6.57 -1.21
CA ASP A 28 1.45 6.30 -1.61
C ASP A 28 2.24 5.57 -0.53
N CYS A 29 3.49 5.22 -0.81
CA CYS A 29 4.32 4.45 0.12
C CYS A 29 5.79 4.88 0.10
N GLY A 30 6.02 6.17 -0.09
CA GLY A 30 7.31 6.80 0.15
C GLY A 30 7.82 6.51 1.56
N SER A 31 9.13 6.44 1.70
CA SER A 31 9.80 6.06 2.94
C SER A 31 11.15 6.76 3.10
N GLY A 32 11.70 6.69 4.31
CA GLY A 32 13.03 7.18 4.63
C GLY A 32 13.57 6.51 5.89
N SER A 33 14.74 6.93 6.34
CA SER A 33 15.33 6.40 7.57
C SER A 33 14.47 6.66 8.82
N GLN A 34 13.74 7.79 8.83
CA GLN A 34 12.94 8.24 9.97
C GLN A 34 11.46 7.80 9.91
N PHE A 35 10.97 7.47 8.71
CA PHE A 35 9.57 7.08 8.52
C PHE A 35 9.45 5.88 7.59
N LYS A 36 8.65 4.91 8.05
CA LYS A 36 8.26 3.75 7.25
C LYS A 36 6.74 3.56 7.33
N PRO A 37 6.05 3.40 6.19
CA PRO A 37 4.62 3.15 6.19
C PRO A 37 4.21 1.89 6.97
N SER A 38 5.00 0.82 6.88
CA SER A 38 4.80 -0.43 7.64
C SER A 38 4.71 -0.18 9.15
N GLN A 39 5.65 0.60 9.69
CA GLN A 39 5.72 0.92 11.12
C GLN A 39 4.54 1.79 11.55
N TYR A 40 4.12 2.73 10.69
CA TYR A 40 2.96 3.57 10.96
C TYR A 40 1.67 2.75 11.11
N ILE A 41 1.40 1.86 10.15
CA ILE A 41 0.23 0.98 10.18
C ILE A 41 0.23 0.10 11.43
N TRP A 42 1.39 -0.47 11.77
CA TRP A 42 1.56 -1.28 12.98
C TRP A 42 1.30 -0.49 14.27
N GLN A 43 1.91 0.68 14.43
CA GLN A 43 1.80 1.51 15.63
C GLN A 43 0.36 2.00 15.88
N ARG A 44 -0.41 2.25 14.82
CA ARG A 44 -1.81 2.65 14.92
C ARG A 44 -2.76 1.51 15.30
N ARG A 45 -2.24 0.27 15.40
CA ARG A 45 -3.04 -0.96 15.61
C ARG A 45 -4.19 -1.04 14.60
N CYS A 46 -3.88 -0.70 13.36
CA CYS A 46 -4.80 -0.90 12.25
C CYS A 46 -4.96 -2.41 12.05
N HIS A 47 -6.20 -2.88 12.10
CA HIS A 47 -6.51 -4.28 11.83
C HIS A 47 -6.62 -4.57 10.34
N ALA A 48 -6.81 -3.52 9.54
CA ALA A 48 -6.82 -3.56 8.09
C ALA A 48 -6.41 -2.18 7.57
N LEU A 49 -5.92 -2.15 6.33
CA LEU A 49 -5.86 -0.94 5.53
C LEU A 49 -7.03 -0.97 4.56
N ASP A 50 -7.92 0.01 4.63
CA ASP A 50 -9.08 0.05 3.73
C ASP A 50 -8.63 0.30 2.30
N TYR A 51 -7.76 1.29 2.12
CA TYR A 51 -7.24 1.66 0.82
C TYR A 51 -5.73 1.90 0.87
N LEU A 52 -5.02 1.27 -0.06
CA LEU A 52 -3.69 1.69 -0.49
C LEU A 52 -3.81 2.36 -1.85
N VAL A 53 -3.52 3.66 -1.93
CA VAL A 53 -3.56 4.41 -3.19
C VAL A 53 -2.15 4.54 -3.74
N LEU A 54 -1.84 3.91 -4.88
CA LEU A 54 -0.55 4.02 -5.55
C LEU A 54 -0.70 4.80 -6.87
N PRO A 55 -0.49 6.13 -6.86
CA PRO A 55 -0.72 6.97 -8.03
C PRO A 55 0.32 6.79 -9.14
N ALA A 56 1.52 6.32 -8.79
CA ALA A 56 2.62 6.07 -9.70
C ALA A 56 3.44 4.85 -9.27
N TYR A 57 4.02 4.14 -10.24
CA TYR A 57 4.91 3.00 -10.01
C TYR A 57 6.35 3.35 -10.38
N THR A 58 6.86 4.45 -9.86
CA THR A 58 8.28 4.78 -9.96
C THR A 58 9.01 4.29 -8.72
N LYS A 59 10.34 4.22 -8.79
CA LYS A 59 11.17 3.73 -7.68
C LYS A 59 10.89 4.50 -6.38
N ASP A 60 10.77 5.81 -6.48
CA ASP A 60 10.67 6.68 -5.29
C ASP A 60 9.33 6.54 -4.59
N HIS A 61 8.23 6.42 -5.35
CA HIS A 61 6.89 6.24 -4.81
C HIS A 61 6.72 4.85 -4.17
N LEU A 62 7.42 3.85 -4.69
CA LEU A 62 7.33 2.45 -4.24
C LEU A 62 8.36 2.07 -3.17
N ALA A 63 9.15 3.03 -2.67
CA ALA A 63 10.30 2.76 -1.81
C ALA A 63 9.94 1.96 -0.54
N GLY A 64 8.79 2.24 0.08
CA GLY A 64 8.29 1.55 1.28
C GLY A 64 7.35 0.38 1.00
N PHE A 65 6.93 0.15 -0.25
CA PHE A 65 5.96 -0.90 -0.59
C PHE A 65 6.42 -2.33 -0.22
N PRO A 66 7.66 -2.77 -0.48
CA PRO A 66 8.06 -4.15 -0.21
C PRO A 66 7.94 -4.50 1.27
N GLU A 67 8.35 -3.57 2.13
CA GLU A 67 8.28 -3.74 3.57
C GLU A 67 6.84 -3.72 4.06
N LEU A 68 6.01 -2.79 3.56
CA LEU A 68 4.59 -2.74 3.86
C LEU A 68 3.88 -4.04 3.47
N ALA A 69 4.10 -4.55 2.26
CA ALA A 69 3.52 -5.80 1.79
C ALA A 69 3.97 -7.02 2.61
N SER A 70 5.27 -7.10 2.93
CA SER A 70 5.80 -8.16 3.79
C SER A 70 5.17 -8.15 5.17
N GLN A 71 5.03 -6.97 5.78
CA GLN A 71 4.49 -6.82 7.12
C GLN A 71 2.98 -7.09 7.16
N SER A 72 2.23 -6.60 6.17
CA SER A 72 0.82 -6.95 6.01
C SER A 72 0.61 -8.46 5.93
N TRP A 73 1.47 -9.17 5.20
CA TRP A 73 1.42 -10.64 5.12
C TRP A 73 1.81 -11.32 6.43
N GLN A 74 2.90 -10.88 7.07
CA GLN A 74 3.42 -11.50 8.29
C GLN A 74 2.52 -11.30 9.51
N HIS A 75 1.71 -10.25 9.50
CA HIS A 75 0.89 -9.84 10.64
C HIS A 75 -0.61 -9.91 10.38
N ASP A 76 -1.03 -10.53 9.27
CA ASP A 76 -2.44 -10.64 8.87
C ASP A 76 -3.18 -9.30 8.87
N ILE A 77 -2.51 -8.23 8.38
CA ILE A 77 -3.13 -6.91 8.19
C ILE A 77 -3.54 -6.80 6.71
N PRO A 78 -4.79 -7.14 6.37
CA PRO A 78 -5.25 -7.09 4.98
C PRO A 78 -5.22 -5.66 4.45
N ILE A 79 -4.92 -5.55 3.15
CA ILE A 79 -5.15 -4.34 2.35
C ILE A 79 -6.42 -4.63 1.54
N HIS A 80 -7.55 -4.02 1.90
CA HIS A 80 -8.84 -4.32 1.29
C HIS A 80 -8.90 -3.87 -0.17
N PHE A 81 -8.42 -2.66 -0.46
CA PHE A 81 -8.43 -2.11 -1.81
C PHE A 81 -7.08 -1.52 -2.17
N LEU A 82 -6.57 -1.90 -3.34
CA LEU A 82 -5.44 -1.24 -3.98
C LEU A 82 -5.96 -0.36 -5.12
N VAL A 83 -5.82 0.95 -4.98
CA VAL A 83 -6.19 1.93 -6.01
C VAL A 83 -4.94 2.28 -6.80
N ALA A 84 -4.85 1.69 -7.99
CA ALA A 84 -3.74 1.85 -8.91
C ALA A 84 -4.10 2.81 -10.04
N ASN A 85 -3.12 3.60 -10.50
CA ASN A 85 -3.29 4.34 -11.75
C ASN A 85 -3.34 3.36 -12.95
N PRO A 86 -4.48 3.27 -13.67
CA PRO A 86 -4.66 2.28 -14.76
C PRO A 86 -3.80 2.59 -16.00
N THR A 87 -3.27 3.81 -16.11
CA THR A 87 -2.36 4.18 -17.21
C THR A 87 -0.96 3.61 -17.04
N VAL A 88 -0.64 3.08 -15.85
CA VAL A 88 0.66 2.49 -15.57
C VAL A 88 0.67 1.01 -15.95
N ASN A 89 1.38 0.70 -17.03
CA ASN A 89 1.52 -0.67 -17.51
C ASN A 89 2.48 -1.47 -16.61
N LEU A 90 1.95 -2.43 -15.86
CA LEU A 90 2.73 -3.33 -14.99
C LEU A 90 3.84 -4.08 -15.72
N LYS A 91 3.71 -4.31 -17.05
CA LYS A 91 4.77 -4.94 -17.86
C LYS A 91 6.02 -4.05 -17.99
N LYS A 92 5.90 -2.73 -17.82
CA LYS A 92 7.04 -1.79 -17.78
C LYS A 92 7.81 -1.85 -16.46
N LEU A 93 7.28 -2.51 -15.43
CA LEU A 93 7.95 -2.74 -14.15
C LEU A 93 8.85 -3.99 -14.15
N SER A 94 9.11 -4.59 -15.31
CA SER A 94 9.93 -5.80 -15.47
C SER A 94 11.36 -5.69 -14.93
N ASN A 95 11.87 -4.48 -14.71
CA ASN A 95 13.17 -4.24 -14.07
C ASN A 95 13.11 -4.31 -12.53
N LEU A 96 11.92 -4.42 -11.97
CA LEU A 96 11.67 -4.66 -10.55
C LEU A 96 11.32 -6.14 -10.34
N LYS A 97 12.05 -7.10 -10.94
CA LYS A 97 11.69 -8.54 -10.94
C LYS A 97 11.29 -9.14 -9.57
N PRO A 98 11.95 -8.80 -8.44
CA PRO A 98 11.50 -9.25 -7.12
C PRO A 98 10.14 -8.65 -6.72
N PHE A 99 9.89 -7.42 -7.16
CA PHE A 99 8.72 -6.58 -6.86
C PHE A 99 7.47 -7.00 -7.65
N THR A 100 7.64 -7.35 -8.94
CA THR A 100 6.52 -7.74 -9.81
C THR A 100 5.92 -9.10 -9.46
N SER A 101 6.69 -10.05 -8.93
CA SER A 101 6.17 -11.37 -8.56
C SER A 101 5.32 -11.32 -7.28
N GLN A 102 5.70 -10.46 -6.33
CA GLN A 102 4.98 -10.23 -5.08
C GLN A 102 3.73 -9.36 -5.31
N LEU A 103 3.84 -8.29 -6.11
CA LEU A 103 2.69 -7.52 -6.58
C LEU A 103 1.70 -8.37 -7.36
N ASN A 104 2.16 -9.21 -8.30
CA ASN A 104 1.25 -10.05 -9.07
C ASN A 104 0.51 -11.04 -8.16
N LYS A 105 1.15 -11.62 -7.14
CA LYS A 105 0.46 -12.51 -6.19
C LYS A 105 -0.59 -11.76 -5.36
N SER A 106 -0.27 -10.56 -4.86
CA SER A 106 -1.20 -9.71 -4.09
C SER A 106 -2.31 -9.11 -4.95
N LEU A 107 -2.05 -8.82 -6.22
CA LEU A 107 -3.03 -8.31 -7.18
C LEU A 107 -3.99 -9.41 -7.67
N ILE A 108 -3.48 -10.63 -7.93
CA ILE A 108 -4.30 -11.78 -8.34
C ILE A 108 -5.29 -12.16 -7.22
N THR A 109 -4.86 -12.11 -5.95
CA THR A 109 -5.75 -12.34 -4.81
C THR A 109 -6.87 -11.30 -4.70
N LEU A 110 -6.63 -10.05 -5.10
CA LEU A 110 -7.65 -8.99 -5.09
C LEU A 110 -8.66 -9.09 -6.24
N THR A 111 -8.24 -9.60 -7.42
CA THR A 111 -9.17 -9.82 -8.54
C THR A 111 -10.07 -11.04 -8.38
N ASP A 112 -9.60 -12.07 -7.66
CA ASP A 112 -10.39 -13.29 -7.41
C ASP A 112 -11.47 -13.09 -6.33
N ILE A 113 -11.30 -12.13 -5.43
CA ILE A 113 -12.33 -11.78 -4.43
C ILE A 113 -13.47 -10.97 -5.08
N GLN A 114 -13.14 -10.04 -6.00
CA GLN A 114 -14.16 -9.22 -6.68
C GLN A 114 -15.03 -9.99 -7.69
N SER A 115 -14.58 -11.16 -8.17
CA SER A 115 -15.33 -12.02 -9.08
C SER A 115 -16.25 -13.02 -8.35
N ASN A 116 -16.05 -13.24 -7.04
CA ASN A 116 -16.84 -14.17 -6.25
C ASN A 116 -18.04 -13.52 -5.52
N ASP A 117 -18.07 -12.19 -5.41
CA ASP A 117 -19.19 -11.41 -4.84
C ASP A 117 -20.26 -11.02 -5.89
N ARG A 118 -20.18 -11.57 -7.11
CA ARG A 118 -21.13 -11.29 -8.22
C ARG A 118 -21.92 -12.52 -8.71
N ASN A 119 -21.97 -13.60 -7.94
CA ASN A 119 -22.81 -14.77 -8.21
C ASN A 119 -23.84 -14.99 -7.11
#